data_AF-A0A5C9D0Z3-F1
#
_entry.id   AF-A0A5C9D0Z3-F1
#
_cell.length_a   1.000
_cell.length_b   1.000
_cell.length_c   1.000
_cell.angle_alpha   90.00
_cell.angle_beta   90.00
_cell.angle_gamma   90.00
#
_symmetry.space_group_name_H-M   'P 1'
#
loop_
_entity.id
_entity.type
_entity.pdbx_description
1 polymer ?
#
loop_
_entity_poly.entity_id
_entity_poly.type
_entity_poly.pdbx_seq_one_letter_code
_entity_poly.pdbx_strand_id
1 'polypeptide(L)' 'VLARALADRGIAISTGSACSTKKKGDRRVLKAMGMKDEIALSSLRISTGETTTPAQIEEFLSQAEDLFRGLKT' A
#
# COMPACT_ATOMS: atom_id res chain seq x y z
N VAL A 1 -0.42 11.18 -0.73
CA VAL A 1 -0.71 9.80 -0.22
C VAL A 1 0.31 8.86 -0.83
N LEU A 2 1.03 8.06 -0.03
CA LEU A 2 2.16 7.22 -0.46
C LEU A 2 1.89 6.36 -1.70
N ALA A 3 0.68 5.81 -1.83
CA ALA A 3 0.28 5.04 -3.02
C ALA A 3 0.32 5.84 -4.34
N ARG A 4 -0.01 7.14 -4.31
CA ARG A 4 0.11 8.03 -5.48
C ARG A 4 1.59 8.24 -5.83
N ALA A 5 2.41 8.53 -4.83
CA ALA A 5 3.83 8.79 -5.03
C ALA A 5 4.57 7.56 -5.59
N LEU A 6 4.20 6.35 -5.16
CA LEU A 6 4.70 5.11 -5.75
C LEU A 6 4.24 4.94 -7.21
N ALA A 7 2.98 5.28 -7.52
CA ALA A 7 2.48 5.24 -8.90
C ALA A 7 3.23 6.21 -9.83
N ASP A 8 3.59 7.40 -9.33
CA ASP A 8 4.42 8.37 -10.07
C ASP A 8 5.84 7.84 -10.35
N ARG A 9 6.31 6.87 -9.55
CA ARG A 9 7.56 6.11 -9.77
C ARG A 9 7.36 4.83 -10.59
N GLY A 10 6.19 4.63 -11.19
CA GLY A 10 5.87 3.44 -11.99
C GLY A 10 5.53 2.19 -11.18
N ILE A 11 5.34 2.31 -9.87
CA ILE A 11 5.01 1.17 -8.98
C ILE A 11 3.52 1.16 -8.67
N ALA A 12 2.82 0.12 -9.15
CA ALA A 12 1.40 -0.07 -8.90
C ALA A 12 1.14 -0.83 -7.59
N ILE A 13 0.40 -0.21 -6.66
CA ILE A 13 -0.07 -0.85 -5.41
C ILE A 13 -1.53 -0.50 -5.11
N SER A 14 -2.14 -1.19 -4.15
CA SER A 14 -3.48 -0.89 -3.65
C SER A 14 -3.46 -0.28 -2.24
N THR A 15 -4.52 0.43 -1.86
CA THR A 15 -4.73 1.00 -0.51
C THR A 15 -5.79 0.26 0.30
N GLY A 16 -6.38 -0.80 -0.27
CA GLY A 16 -7.46 -1.55 0.36
C GLY A 16 -7.83 -2.85 -0.37
N SER A 17 -8.95 -3.45 0.04
CA SER A 17 -9.51 -4.63 -0.62
C SER A 17 -10.07 -4.26 -2.00
N ALA A 18 -9.96 -5.17 -2.97
CA ALA A 18 -10.30 -4.94 -4.37
C ALA A 18 -11.73 -4.38 -4.61
N CYS A 19 -12.68 -4.66 -3.70
CA CYS A 19 -14.08 -4.23 -3.80
C CYS A 19 -14.45 -3.01 -2.93
N SER A 20 -13.49 -2.39 -2.25
CA SER A 20 -13.75 -1.28 -1.29
C SER A 20 -14.02 0.09 -1.94
N THR A 21 -14.02 0.15 -3.27
CA THR A 21 -14.13 1.38 -4.08
C THR A 21 -15.37 2.23 -3.80
N LYS A 22 -16.45 1.64 -3.27
CA LYS A 22 -17.72 2.34 -2.97
C LYS A 22 -17.99 2.60 -1.48
N LYS A 23 -17.17 2.09 -0.56
CA LYS A 23 -17.35 2.29 0.90
C LYS A 23 -16.07 2.87 1.50
N LYS A 24 -15.92 4.20 1.40
CA LYS A 24 -14.84 4.94 2.07
C LYS A 24 -14.80 4.54 3.55
N GLY A 25 -13.68 3.99 3.99
CA GLY A 25 -13.40 3.72 5.41
C GLY A 25 -13.76 2.32 5.94
N ASP A 26 -14.46 1.47 5.19
CA ASP A 26 -14.77 0.13 5.69
C ASP A 26 -13.64 -0.86 5.33
N ARG A 27 -12.60 -0.89 6.17
CA ARG A 27 -11.54 -1.90 6.10
C ARG A 27 -11.95 -3.17 6.85
N ARG A 28 -13.10 -3.72 6.45
CA ARG A 28 -13.74 -4.89 7.07
C ARG A 28 -12.76 -6.03 7.37
N VAL A 29 -11.84 -6.31 6.44
CA VAL A 29 -10.82 -7.37 6.63
C VAL A 29 -9.87 -7.02 7.76
N LEU A 30 -9.28 -5.82 7.77
CA LEU A 30 -8.36 -5.40 8.84
C LEU A 30 -9.07 -5.25 10.19
N LYS A 31 -10.33 -4.78 10.19
CA LYS A 31 -11.16 -4.74 11.40
C LYS A 31 -11.42 -6.15 11.95
N ALA A 32 -11.74 -7.11 11.08
CA ALA A 32 -11.92 -8.51 11.46
C ALA A 32 -10.61 -9.14 11.99
N MET A 33 -9.46 -8.66 11.53
CA MET A 33 -8.14 -9.01 12.06
C MET A 33 -7.81 -8.30 13.39
N GLY A 34 -8.71 -7.48 13.94
CA GLY A 34 -8.52 -6.76 15.20
C GLY A 34 -7.72 -5.47 15.09
N MET A 35 -7.48 -4.94 13.89
CA MET A 35 -6.80 -3.65 13.72
C MET A 35 -7.72 -2.49 14.09
N LYS A 36 -7.19 -1.53 14.84
CA LYS A 36 -7.85 -0.25 15.13
C LYS A 36 -8.10 0.51 13.83
N ASP A 37 -9.20 1.28 13.79
CA ASP A 37 -9.59 2.04 12.60
C ASP A 37 -8.50 3.01 12.10
N GLU A 38 -7.75 3.64 13.02
CA GLU A 38 -6.64 4.56 12.71
C GLU A 38 -5.51 3.88 11.92
N ILE A 39 -5.11 2.67 12.36
CA ILE A 39 -4.06 1.87 11.73
C ILE A 39 -4.61 1.27 10.45
N ALA A 40 -5.83 0.74 10.52
CA ALA A 40 -6.51 0.16 9.40
C ALA A 40 -6.50 1.18 8.26
N LEU A 41 -6.91 2.44 8.48
CA LEU A 41 -6.96 3.54 7.50
C LEU A 41 -5.61 3.94 6.86
N SER A 42 -4.50 3.50 7.41
CA SER A 42 -3.15 3.83 6.90
C SER A 42 -2.47 2.65 6.19
N SER A 43 -3.14 1.50 6.07
CA SER A 43 -2.59 0.31 5.40
C SER A 43 -2.39 0.49 3.89
N LEU A 44 -1.36 -0.16 3.36
CA LEU A 44 -1.14 -0.42 1.94
C LEU A 44 -1.22 -1.93 1.67
N ARG A 45 -1.68 -2.32 0.47
CA ARG A 45 -1.70 -3.70 -0.01
C ARG A 45 -0.75 -3.83 -1.18
N ILE A 46 0.28 -4.64 -1.00
CA ILE A 46 1.23 -5.05 -2.03
C ILE A 46 0.94 -6.50 -2.38
N SER A 47 0.89 -6.81 -3.67
CA SER A 47 0.67 -8.17 -4.17
C SER A 47 1.72 -8.49 -5.21
N THR A 48 2.31 -9.67 -5.11
CA THR A 48 3.24 -10.22 -6.09
C THR A 48 2.55 -11.29 -6.93
N GLY A 49 3.15 -11.65 -8.06
CA GLY A 49 2.68 -12.72 -8.95
C GLY A 49 3.85 -13.51 -9.53
N GLU A 50 3.54 -14.44 -10.42
CA GLU A 50 4.54 -15.32 -11.07
C GLU A 50 5.64 -14.53 -11.79
N THR A 51 5.31 -13.36 -12.33
CA THR A 51 6.25 -12.50 -13.06
C THR A 51 6.98 -11.51 -12.17
N THR A 52 6.73 -11.48 -10.86
CA THR A 52 7.44 -10.57 -9.95
C THR A 52 8.86 -11.10 -9.69
N THR A 53 9.87 -10.28 -9.94
CA THR A 53 11.27 -10.66 -9.72
C THR A 53 11.80 -10.13 -8.39
N PRO A 54 12.85 -10.77 -7.81
CA PRO A 54 13.53 -10.23 -6.63
C PRO A 54 14.04 -8.80 -6.83
N ALA A 55 14.54 -8.48 -8.03
CA ALA A 55 15.01 -7.13 -8.36
C ALA A 55 13.88 -6.08 -8.28
N GLN A 56 12.66 -6.41 -8.71
CA GLN A 56 11.51 -5.53 -8.56
C GLN A 56 11.11 -5.33 -7.09
N ILE A 57 11.32 -6.34 -6.24
CA ILE A 57 11.08 -6.22 -4.79
C ILE A 57 12.10 -5.27 -4.17
N GLU A 58 13.39 -5.40 -4.52
CA GLU A 58 14.43 -4.49 -4.06
C GLU A 58 14.19 -3.05 -4.52
N GLU A 59 13.81 -2.86 -5.79
CA GLU A 59 13.42 -1.56 -6.32
C GLU A 59 12.23 -0.99 -5.53
N PHE A 60 11.18 -1.78 -5.30
CA PHE A 60 10.04 -1.36 -4.50
C PHE A 60 10.46 -0.90 -3.09
N LEU A 61 11.29 -1.68 -2.39
CA LEU A 61 11.74 -1.35 -1.04
C LEU A 61 12.53 -0.04 -1.00
N SER A 62 13.47 0.14 -1.93
CA SER A 62 14.28 1.36 -2.08
C SER A 62 13.40 2.59 -2.32
N GLN A 63 12.49 2.50 -3.30
CA GLN A 63 11.61 3.62 -3.66
C GLN A 63 10.60 3.94 -2.54
N ALA A 64 10.07 2.92 -1.87
CA ALA A 64 9.12 3.09 -0.77
C ALA A 64 9.79 3.72 0.45
N GLU A 65 11.01 3.32 0.79
CA GLU A 65 11.78 3.90 1.89
C GLU A 65 12.06 5.39 1.66
N ASP A 66 12.58 5.73 0.47
CA ASP A 66 12.88 7.11 0.10
C ASP A 66 11.63 8.01 0.16
N LEU A 67 10.52 7.56 -0.43
CA LEU A 67 9.24 8.27 -0.35
C LEU A 67 8.73 8.40 1.09
N PHE A 68 8.83 7.35 1.89
CA PHE A 68 8.37 7.38 3.28
C PHE A 68 9.19 8.36 4.13
N ARG A 69 10.50 8.45 3.91
CA ARG A 69 11.37 9.42 4.57
C ARG A 69 10.99 10.86 4.20
N GLY A 70 10.69 11.11 2.92
CA GLY A 70 10.23 12.43 2.45
C GLY A 70 8.88 12.88 3.03
N LEU A 71 8.00 11.93 3.38
CA LEU A 71 6.69 12.20 3.98
C LEU A 71 6.73 12.47 5.49
N LYS A 72 7.87 12.28 6.16
CA LYS A 72 8.05 12.52 7.60
C LYS A 72 8.27 14.00 7.97
N THR A 73 7.95 14.92 7.07
CA THR A 73 7.97 16.38 7.28
C THR A 73 6.54 16.91 7.23
#